data_AF-E9F1F3-F1
#
_entry.id   AF-E9F1F3-F1
#
_cell.length_a   1.000
_cell.length_b   1.000
_cell.length_c   1.000
_cell.angle_alpha   90.00
_cell.angle_beta   90.00
_cell.angle_gamma   90.00
#
_symmetry.space_group_name_H-M   'P 1'
#
loop_
_entity.id
_entity.type
_entity.pdbx_description
1 polymer ?
#
loop_
_entity_poly.entity_id
_entity_poly.type
_entity_poly.pdbx_seq_one_letter_code
_entity_poly.pdbx_strand_id
1 'polypeptide(L)'
;MAAFSIFHDGQELKAFGRDACPGLYGGENSPMSWIITEPTSCRTGVSRLGTGLSSSHAAMKPSTFLGGSLAASSSGAVSNPSTSKIDVHAHFIPDFYAQALRDAGHIPGPDGMPAIPAWDPDTHLDFMHAQNITKAYLSISSPGVYLTVPSTIATTNATRLARQVNEYASRLKAQHPHRFGFFASLPLPDIQAALDEIHHCFHELDPKPDGVVLMSNYYGMYLGDPALSPVYNALDELNATVFEHPTTPCTEHNHVRFHTNGEAPPVAQKEWQALNRPVANRQLAAPTLDFPFDTARTFADLLYSKVPGRFARIKWIIPHAGGGLIPTLDRVVGYSSLYPGLNLTQAFVRETLARSFYFDLAGPWPARFAIPSLVRWVDYTNIVWGSDTPFTPWAMAAAGISAFDGDVEEVFGGEEEKARAVRFGNAHGLFESLV
;
A
#
# COMPACT_ATOMS: atom_id res chain seq x y z
N MET A 1 -8.85 19.45 -39.31
CA MET A 1 -7.92 19.16 -40.43
C MET A 1 -6.50 19.15 -39.89
N ALA A 2 -5.94 17.96 -39.69
CA ALA A 2 -4.51 17.70 -39.71
C ALA A 2 -4.39 16.18 -39.99
N ALA A 3 -3.85 15.84 -41.15
CA ALA A 3 -3.84 14.51 -41.70
C ALA A 3 -2.74 13.65 -41.07
N PHE A 4 -3.08 12.42 -40.68
CA PHE A 4 -2.11 11.35 -40.46
C PHE A 4 -2.07 10.47 -41.70
N SER A 5 -0.91 10.44 -42.38
CA SER A 5 -0.65 9.48 -43.46
C SER A 5 -0.21 8.15 -42.87
N ILE A 6 -0.91 7.10 -43.26
CA ILE A 6 -0.58 5.70 -43.05
C ILE A 6 0.47 5.32 -44.10
N PHE A 7 1.58 4.73 -43.68
CA PHE A 7 2.40 3.90 -44.57
C PHE A 7 2.39 2.46 -44.06
N HIS A 8 1.96 1.58 -44.94
CA HIS A 8 1.99 0.14 -44.84
C HIS A 8 3.13 -0.30 -45.77
N ASP A 9 4.11 -1.03 -45.25
CA ASP A 9 4.74 -2.09 -46.03
C ASP A 9 5.46 -3.07 -45.10
N GLY A 10 5.20 -4.35 -45.32
CA GLY A 10 5.84 -5.44 -44.61
C GLY A 10 7.26 -5.67 -45.10
N GLN A 11 8.02 -6.45 -44.32
CA GLN A 11 8.93 -7.52 -44.76
C GLN A 11 9.63 -8.13 -43.53
N GLU A 12 10.01 -9.39 -43.69
CA GLU A 12 10.39 -10.40 -42.69
C GLU A 12 11.62 -10.05 -41.82
N LEU A 13 11.59 -10.47 -40.55
CA LEU A 13 12.77 -10.57 -39.69
C LEU A 13 13.41 -11.96 -39.86
N LYS A 14 14.55 -12.03 -40.55
CA LYS A 14 15.49 -13.16 -40.47
C LYS A 14 16.57 -12.88 -39.44
N ALA A 15 16.81 -13.88 -38.59
CA ALA A 15 17.84 -13.92 -37.57
C ALA A 15 19.25 -14.11 -38.14
N PHE A 16 20.25 -13.49 -37.51
CA PHE A 16 21.67 -13.90 -37.33
C PHE A 16 22.21 -12.96 -36.22
N GLY A 17 23.03 -13.34 -35.24
CA GLY A 17 24.17 -14.27 -35.22
C GLY A 17 25.38 -13.49 -34.68
N ARG A 18 26.12 -14.06 -33.73
CA ARG A 18 27.11 -13.40 -32.86
C ARG A 18 28.39 -12.88 -33.54
N ASP A 19 29.07 -12.01 -32.79
CA ASP A 19 30.52 -11.80 -32.63
C ASP A 19 31.28 -10.67 -33.37
N ALA A 20 32.05 -9.96 -32.54
CA ALA A 20 33.35 -9.29 -32.76
C ALA A 20 33.44 -7.86 -33.39
N CYS A 21 33.86 -6.92 -32.54
CA CYS A 21 34.70 -5.74 -32.88
C CYS A 21 36.12 -6.19 -33.31
N PRO A 22 36.92 -5.41 -34.10
CA PRO A 22 37.24 -3.99 -33.82
C PRO A 22 37.55 -3.05 -35.03
N GLY A 23 37.57 -1.73 -34.77
CA GLY A 23 38.60 -0.83 -35.31
C GLY A 23 38.22 0.26 -36.34
N LEU A 24 38.04 1.49 -35.82
CA LEU A 24 38.54 2.81 -36.31
C LEU A 24 38.03 3.49 -37.61
N TYR A 25 38.01 4.83 -37.51
CA TYR A 25 37.65 5.91 -38.45
C TYR A 25 36.13 6.07 -38.70
N GLY A 26 35.49 7.23 -38.57
CA GLY A 26 35.87 8.62 -38.35
C GLY A 26 34.75 9.47 -38.96
N GLY A 27 34.19 10.45 -38.25
CA GLY A 27 33.13 11.30 -38.80
C GLY A 27 32.27 12.02 -37.77
N GLU A 28 32.74 13.21 -37.37
CA GLU A 28 32.00 14.43 -37.05
C GLU A 28 30.68 14.32 -36.25
N ASN A 29 30.78 14.58 -34.94
CA ASN A 29 29.67 15.08 -34.13
C ASN A 29 30.00 16.50 -33.64
N SER A 30 29.11 17.43 -33.94
CA SER A 30 29.10 18.80 -33.41
C SER A 30 28.32 18.81 -32.10
N PRO A 31 28.86 19.32 -30.97
CA PRO A 31 28.05 19.57 -29.78
C PRO A 31 27.84 21.07 -29.55
N MET A 32 26.58 21.47 -29.38
CA MET A 32 26.21 22.73 -28.73
C MET A 32 26.65 22.68 -27.26
N SER A 33 27.60 23.55 -26.91
CA SER A 33 28.13 23.75 -25.57
C SER A 33 27.20 24.62 -24.72
N TRP A 34 26.80 24.12 -23.54
CA TRP A 34 26.33 24.97 -22.45
C TRP A 34 27.54 25.49 -21.67
N ILE A 35 27.65 26.82 -21.61
CA ILE A 35 28.73 27.58 -20.96
C ILE A 35 28.49 27.57 -19.44
N ILE A 36 29.44 27.01 -18.67
CA ILE A 36 29.61 27.31 -17.25
C ILE A 36 30.88 28.16 -17.14
N THR A 37 30.73 29.41 -16.71
CA THR A 37 31.83 30.33 -16.43
C THR A 37 32.37 30.08 -15.04
N GLU A 38 33.65 29.70 -14.93
CA GLU A 38 34.47 29.89 -13.71
C GLU A 38 35.52 30.99 -13.95
N PRO A 39 35.85 31.83 -12.95
CA PRO A 39 37.03 32.66 -13.01
C PRO A 39 38.23 31.98 -12.31
N THR A 40 39.20 31.62 -13.14
CA THR A 40 40.66 31.83 -12.99
C THR A 40 41.25 32.12 -11.59
N SER A 41 42.27 31.37 -11.18
CA SER A 41 43.67 31.79 -11.42
C SER A 41 44.71 30.73 -11.02
N CYS A 42 45.82 30.81 -11.74
CA CYS A 42 46.95 29.89 -11.81
C CYS A 42 48.03 30.25 -10.77
N ARG A 43 48.76 29.25 -10.23
CA ARG A 43 50.23 29.27 -10.18
C ARG A 43 50.85 27.92 -9.80
N THR A 44 51.92 27.65 -10.52
CA THR A 44 52.86 26.53 -10.60
C THR A 44 53.82 26.42 -9.42
N GLY A 45 54.37 25.22 -9.15
CA GLY A 45 55.72 25.11 -8.58
C GLY A 45 56.08 23.92 -7.67
N VAL A 46 56.39 22.76 -8.27
CA VAL A 46 57.61 21.93 -8.07
C VAL A 46 58.12 21.61 -6.63
N SER A 47 57.83 20.36 -6.22
CA SER A 47 58.71 19.27 -5.76
C SER A 47 59.46 19.22 -4.39
N ARG A 48 59.37 18.00 -3.82
CA ARG A 48 60.38 17.12 -3.16
C ARG A 48 60.47 17.03 -1.63
N LEU A 49 60.25 15.77 -1.20
CA LEU A 49 60.93 14.97 -0.15
C LEU A 49 60.75 15.34 1.33
N GLY A 50 60.34 14.34 2.13
CA GLY A 50 60.55 14.34 3.58
C GLY A 50 59.64 13.37 4.33
N THR A 51 60.18 12.19 4.62
CA THR A 51 59.64 11.15 5.53
C THR A 51 59.40 11.66 6.95
N GLY A 52 58.36 11.19 7.64
CA GLY A 52 58.25 11.36 9.10
C GLY A 52 56.90 10.97 9.69
N LEU A 53 56.91 9.83 10.40
CA LEU A 53 55.94 9.30 11.37
C LEU A 53 54.93 10.28 12.00
N SER A 54 53.68 9.84 12.14
CA SER A 54 53.04 9.63 13.45
C SER A 54 51.56 9.27 13.29
N SER A 55 51.21 8.11 13.83
CA SER A 55 49.84 7.68 14.11
C SER A 55 49.19 8.58 15.15
N SER A 56 47.99 9.09 14.88
CA SER A 56 47.10 9.64 15.91
C SER A 56 45.66 9.39 15.49
N HIS A 57 45.01 8.48 16.22
CA HIS A 57 43.57 8.28 16.19
C HIS A 57 42.88 9.55 16.68
N ALA A 58 42.00 10.14 15.86
CA ALA A 58 40.99 11.07 16.32
C ALA A 58 39.62 10.48 15.98
N ALA A 59 39.00 9.88 16.99
CA ALA A 59 37.61 9.46 16.93
C ALA A 59 36.72 10.71 16.75
N MET A 60 36.05 10.82 15.61
CA MET A 60 34.95 11.76 15.43
C MET A 60 33.79 11.33 16.31
N LYS A 61 33.48 12.15 17.32
CA LYS A 61 32.25 12.06 18.10
C LYS A 61 31.06 12.38 17.18
N PRO A 62 29.93 11.65 17.27
CA PRO A 62 28.74 11.99 16.52
C PRO A 62 28.14 13.27 17.08
N SER A 63 28.00 14.27 16.22
CA SER A 63 27.30 15.52 16.48
C SER A 63 25.86 15.22 16.87
N THR A 64 25.49 15.60 18.09
CA THR A 64 24.10 15.76 18.52
C THR A 64 23.35 16.65 17.53
N PHE A 65 22.44 16.06 16.76
CA PHE A 65 21.41 16.83 16.07
C PHE A 65 20.52 17.47 17.14
N LEU A 66 20.61 18.78 17.31
CA LEU A 66 19.60 19.54 18.02
C LEU A 66 18.29 19.39 17.25
N GLY A 67 17.32 18.73 17.86
CA GLY A 67 15.94 18.72 17.42
C GLY A 67 15.40 20.14 17.38
N GLY A 68 15.08 20.62 16.18
CA GLY A 68 14.24 21.79 16.01
C GLY A 68 12.85 21.45 16.52
N SER A 69 12.50 21.98 17.70
CA SER A 69 11.12 22.02 18.15
C SER A 69 10.31 22.86 17.17
N LEU A 70 9.43 22.21 16.39
CA LEU A 70 8.28 22.89 15.82
C LEU A 70 7.35 23.22 16.97
N ALA A 71 7.47 24.43 17.50
CA ALA A 71 6.52 24.98 18.44
C ALA A 71 5.17 25.11 17.73
N ALA A 72 4.27 24.17 17.99
CA ALA A 72 2.86 24.33 17.66
C ALA A 72 2.32 25.50 18.49
N SER A 73 1.86 26.55 17.81
CA SER A 73 1.10 27.62 18.43
C SER A 73 -0.23 27.05 18.92
N SER A 74 -0.31 26.75 20.21
CA SER A 74 -1.56 26.39 20.87
C SER A 74 -2.39 27.65 21.13
N SER A 75 -3.34 27.93 20.24
CA SER A 75 -4.44 28.85 20.50
C SER A 75 -5.77 28.15 20.25
N GLY A 76 -6.31 27.55 21.32
CA GLY A 76 -7.72 27.58 21.67
C GLY A 76 -8.76 27.05 20.67
N ALA A 77 -8.89 25.73 20.60
CA ALA A 77 -10.15 25.03 20.82
C ALA A 77 -9.80 23.57 21.15
N VAL A 78 -10.02 23.12 22.37
CA VAL A 78 -10.11 21.68 22.64
C VAL A 78 -11.43 21.26 22.02
N SER A 79 -11.39 20.78 20.78
CA SER A 79 -12.53 20.09 20.19
C SER A 79 -12.78 18.85 21.06
N ASN A 80 -13.94 18.82 21.73
CA ASN A 80 -14.48 17.55 22.19
C ASN A 80 -14.64 16.69 20.94
N PRO A 81 -14.11 15.44 20.87
CA PRO A 81 -14.40 14.56 19.75
C PRO A 81 -15.85 14.06 19.90
N SER A 82 -16.84 14.94 19.72
CA SER A 82 -18.26 14.62 19.92
C SER A 82 -18.84 13.81 18.76
N THR A 83 -18.12 13.71 17.64
CA THR A 83 -18.57 13.03 16.43
C THR A 83 -18.10 11.58 16.39
N SER A 84 -19.06 10.66 16.44
CA SER A 84 -18.80 9.22 16.36
C SER A 84 -18.18 8.84 15.01
N LYS A 85 -17.24 7.90 15.04
CA LYS A 85 -16.53 7.40 13.86
C LYS A 85 -16.55 5.88 13.79
N ILE A 86 -16.42 5.34 12.58
CA ILE A 86 -16.11 3.93 12.32
C ILE A 86 -14.77 3.87 11.62
N ASP A 87 -13.81 3.19 12.24
CA ASP A 87 -12.47 3.00 11.69
C ASP A 87 -12.45 1.76 10.79
N VAL A 88 -12.29 1.93 9.48
CA VAL A 88 -12.17 0.78 8.55
C VAL A 88 -10.73 0.38 8.27
N HIS A 89 -9.75 1.11 8.81
CA HIS A 89 -8.33 0.91 8.56
C HIS A 89 -7.59 1.00 9.89
N ALA A 90 -7.65 -0.09 10.64
CA ALA A 90 -6.84 -0.28 11.83
C ALA A 90 -6.23 -1.68 11.82
N HIS A 91 -5.10 -1.81 12.49
CA HIS A 91 -4.33 -3.04 12.51
C HIS A 91 -4.24 -3.64 13.90
N PHE A 92 -4.12 -4.96 13.94
CA PHE A 92 -3.84 -5.71 15.15
C PHE A 92 -2.52 -6.45 15.00
N ILE A 93 -1.72 -6.46 16.06
CA ILE A 93 -0.38 -7.05 16.05
C ILE A 93 -0.22 -7.90 17.31
N PRO A 94 -0.91 -9.07 17.41
CA PRO A 94 -0.74 -9.94 18.56
C PRO A 94 0.71 -10.38 18.72
N ASP A 95 1.15 -10.66 19.95
CA ASP A 95 2.54 -11.01 20.24
C ASP A 95 3.09 -12.16 19.38
N PHE A 96 2.27 -13.17 19.08
CA PHE A 96 2.69 -14.28 18.21
C PHE A 96 2.92 -13.84 16.76
N TYR A 97 2.16 -12.87 16.25
CA TYR A 97 2.37 -12.31 14.92
C TYR A 97 3.59 -11.39 14.91
N ALA A 98 3.75 -10.56 15.94
CA ALA A 98 4.97 -9.76 16.13
C ALA A 98 6.22 -10.65 16.19
N GLN A 99 6.15 -11.81 16.85
CA GLN A 99 7.23 -12.78 16.89
C GLN A 99 7.47 -13.42 15.52
N ALA A 100 6.43 -13.81 14.79
CA ALA A 100 6.55 -14.35 13.44
C ALA A 100 7.26 -13.36 12.48
N LEU A 101 6.96 -12.06 12.59
CA LEU A 101 7.68 -11.01 11.86
C LEU A 101 9.17 -10.98 12.19
N ARG A 102 9.53 -11.04 13.48
CA ARG A 102 10.94 -11.07 13.92
C ARG A 102 11.66 -12.31 13.40
N ASP A 103 11.03 -13.48 13.52
CA ASP A 103 11.59 -14.76 13.09
C ASP A 103 11.81 -14.81 11.57
N ALA A 104 10.93 -14.16 10.80
CA ALA A 104 11.07 -14.01 9.34
C ALA A 104 12.04 -12.89 8.92
N GLY A 105 12.65 -12.17 9.87
CA GLY A 105 13.66 -11.15 9.60
C GLY A 105 13.12 -9.76 9.27
N HIS A 106 11.84 -9.48 9.54
CA HIS A 106 11.23 -8.14 9.40
C HIS A 106 11.61 -7.21 10.56
N ILE A 107 12.91 -7.00 10.71
CA ILE A 107 13.50 -6.16 11.76
C ILE A 107 14.22 -4.94 11.14
N PRO A 108 14.10 -3.74 11.75
CA PRO A 108 13.41 -3.46 13.02
C PRO A 108 11.88 -3.44 12.93
N GLY A 109 11.33 -3.35 11.72
CA GLY A 109 9.92 -3.52 11.40
C GLY A 109 9.73 -3.92 9.93
N PRO A 110 8.51 -4.36 9.55
CA PRO A 110 8.21 -4.72 8.17
C PRO A 110 8.39 -3.51 7.23
N ASP A 111 8.77 -3.77 5.98
CA ASP A 111 8.86 -2.78 4.91
C ASP A 111 9.74 -1.54 5.22
N GLY A 112 10.71 -1.72 6.12
CA GLY A 112 11.62 -0.66 6.55
C GLY A 112 11.06 0.25 7.64
N MET A 113 9.93 -0.11 8.26
CA MET A 113 9.42 0.58 9.44
C MET A 113 10.44 0.53 10.59
N PRO A 114 10.50 1.59 11.43
CA PRO A 114 11.52 1.69 12.47
C PRO A 114 11.30 0.75 13.65
N ALA A 115 10.13 0.12 13.76
CA ALA A 115 9.77 -0.84 14.79
C ALA A 115 8.58 -1.71 14.33
N ILE A 116 8.42 -2.87 14.97
CA ILE A 116 7.12 -3.57 15.06
C ILE A 116 6.37 -2.92 16.24
N PRO A 117 5.24 -2.22 16.01
CA PRO A 117 4.51 -1.55 17.09
C PRO A 117 4.05 -2.55 18.15
N ALA A 118 4.06 -2.12 19.42
CA ALA A 118 3.37 -2.84 20.48
C ALA A 118 1.86 -2.64 20.31
N TRP A 119 1.10 -3.71 20.54
CA TRP A 119 -0.34 -3.68 20.41
C TRP A 119 -0.97 -4.70 21.35
N ASP A 120 -2.04 -4.27 22.01
CA ASP A 120 -2.94 -5.14 22.76
C ASP A 120 -4.37 -4.61 22.66
N PRO A 121 -5.39 -5.47 22.88
CA PRO A 121 -6.78 -5.06 22.77
C PRO A 121 -7.19 -3.90 23.69
N ASP A 122 -6.66 -3.85 24.92
CA ASP A 122 -7.06 -2.86 25.92
C ASP A 122 -6.55 -1.46 25.52
N THR A 123 -5.29 -1.35 25.12
CA THR A 123 -4.72 -0.11 24.59
C THR A 123 -5.49 0.40 23.35
N HIS A 124 -5.93 -0.51 22.47
CA HIS A 124 -6.74 -0.14 21.31
C HIS A 124 -8.15 0.34 21.73
N LEU A 125 -8.81 -0.35 22.65
CA LEU A 125 -10.13 0.04 23.17
C LEU A 125 -10.09 1.40 23.88
N ASP A 126 -9.03 1.68 24.62
CA ASP A 126 -8.78 2.97 25.29
C ASP A 126 -8.59 4.09 24.27
N PHE A 127 -7.79 3.84 23.21
CA PHE A 127 -7.63 4.78 22.10
C PHE A 127 -8.98 5.06 21.43
N MET A 128 -9.74 4.02 21.11
CA MET A 128 -11.07 4.17 20.50
C MET A 128 -12.01 4.99 21.38
N HIS A 129 -12.04 4.72 22.69
CA HIS A 129 -12.86 5.48 23.64
C HIS A 129 -12.45 6.95 23.68
N ALA A 130 -11.15 7.24 23.77
CA ALA A 130 -10.63 8.60 23.81
C ALA A 130 -10.90 9.41 22.52
N GLN A 131 -11.00 8.74 21.37
CA GLN A 131 -11.18 9.38 20.06
C GLN A 131 -12.62 9.27 19.50
N ASN A 132 -13.57 8.78 20.30
CA ASN A 132 -14.97 8.55 19.89
C ASN A 132 -15.12 7.64 18.66
N ILE A 133 -14.28 6.60 18.59
CA ILE A 133 -14.34 5.54 17.59
C ILE A 133 -15.27 4.45 18.14
N THR A 134 -16.41 4.30 17.48
CA THR A 134 -17.47 3.36 17.89
C THR A 134 -17.07 1.92 17.61
N LYS A 135 -16.58 1.67 16.39
CA LYS A 135 -16.15 0.35 15.91
C LYS A 135 -14.89 0.49 15.05
N ALA A 136 -13.99 -0.47 15.18
CA ALA A 136 -12.79 -0.61 14.35
C ALA A 136 -12.80 -1.97 13.62
N TYR A 137 -12.55 -1.96 12.32
CA TYR A 137 -12.35 -3.16 11.52
C TYR A 137 -10.86 -3.46 11.41
N LEU A 138 -10.44 -4.50 12.11
CA LEU A 138 -9.04 -4.84 12.29
C LEU A 138 -8.52 -5.68 11.11
N SER A 139 -7.29 -5.43 10.66
CA SER A 139 -6.60 -6.23 9.65
C SER A 139 -5.14 -6.49 10.03
N ILE A 140 -4.57 -7.59 9.54
CA ILE A 140 -3.11 -7.74 9.53
C ILE A 140 -2.55 -6.82 8.45
N SER A 141 -1.63 -5.93 8.84
CA SER A 141 -0.93 -5.02 7.91
C SER A 141 0.13 -5.76 7.07
N SER A 142 0.80 -5.02 6.18
CA SER A 142 1.94 -5.51 5.41
C SER A 142 3.02 -6.16 6.30
N PRO A 143 3.61 -7.30 5.87
CA PRO A 143 3.50 -7.96 4.57
C PRO A 143 2.41 -9.05 4.52
N GLY A 144 1.38 -8.96 5.36
CA GLY A 144 0.38 -10.01 5.51
C GLY A 144 0.95 -11.23 6.25
N VAL A 145 0.53 -12.43 5.87
CA VAL A 145 0.91 -13.68 6.54
C VAL A 145 1.98 -14.48 5.80
N TYR A 146 2.32 -14.08 4.56
CA TYR A 146 3.34 -14.75 3.75
C TYR A 146 4.71 -14.06 3.89
N LEU A 147 5.34 -14.29 5.03
CA LEU A 147 6.44 -13.45 5.53
C LEU A 147 7.80 -13.66 4.85
N THR A 148 7.98 -14.75 4.08
CA THR A 148 9.25 -15.11 3.47
C THR A 148 9.06 -15.46 1.99
N VAL A 149 10.13 -15.37 1.20
CA VAL A 149 10.13 -15.67 -0.24
C VAL A 149 9.45 -17.03 -0.56
N PRO A 150 8.60 -17.10 -1.61
CA PRO A 150 7.80 -18.29 -1.92
C PRO A 150 8.59 -19.60 -1.98
N SER A 151 8.09 -20.57 -1.22
CA SER A 151 8.59 -21.94 -1.11
C SER A 151 7.58 -22.80 -0.36
N THR A 152 7.75 -24.12 -0.39
CA THR A 152 6.87 -25.05 0.35
C THR A 152 6.82 -24.74 1.85
N ILE A 153 7.97 -24.39 2.44
CA ILE A 153 8.08 -24.04 3.85
C ILE A 153 7.36 -22.71 4.12
N ALA A 154 7.57 -21.70 3.27
CA ALA A 154 6.92 -20.41 3.39
C ALA A 154 5.39 -20.55 3.30
N THR A 155 4.88 -21.33 2.34
CA THR A 155 3.45 -21.63 2.19
C THR A 155 2.89 -22.30 3.45
N THR A 156 3.57 -23.33 3.96
CA THR A 156 3.13 -24.03 5.18
C THR A 156 3.07 -23.11 6.39
N ASN A 157 4.06 -22.22 6.53
CA ASN A 157 4.09 -21.24 7.62
C ASN A 157 3.01 -20.18 7.46
N ALA A 158 2.79 -19.69 6.23
CA ALA A 158 1.76 -18.70 5.92
C ALA A 158 0.35 -19.23 6.18
N THR A 159 0.04 -20.48 5.79
CA THR A 159 -1.24 -21.13 6.08
C THR A 159 -1.50 -21.24 7.58
N ARG A 160 -0.49 -21.67 8.36
CA ARG A 160 -0.60 -21.75 9.82
C ARG A 160 -0.81 -20.38 10.46
N LEU A 161 -0.06 -19.38 10.00
CA LEU A 161 -0.16 -18.02 10.53
C LEU A 161 -1.50 -17.37 10.17
N ALA A 162 -2.00 -17.57 8.94
CA ALA A 162 -3.32 -17.13 8.50
C ALA A 162 -4.42 -17.67 9.42
N ARG A 163 -4.42 -18.99 9.64
CA ARG A 163 -5.37 -19.63 10.57
C ARG A 163 -5.32 -19.00 11.94
N GLN A 164 -4.12 -18.84 12.49
CA GLN A 164 -3.91 -18.33 13.84
C GLN A 164 -4.39 -16.88 14.02
N VAL A 165 -4.08 -15.98 13.07
CA VAL A 165 -4.50 -14.57 13.14
C VAL A 165 -6.01 -14.43 12.92
N ASN A 166 -6.61 -15.23 12.02
CA ASN A 166 -8.04 -15.20 11.75
C ASN A 166 -8.86 -15.72 12.93
N GLU A 167 -8.46 -16.85 13.53
CA GLU A 167 -9.10 -17.37 14.74
C GLU A 167 -8.93 -16.42 15.93
N TYR A 168 -7.77 -15.77 16.06
CA TYR A 168 -7.55 -14.75 17.10
C TYR A 168 -8.51 -13.57 16.92
N ALA A 169 -8.62 -13.03 15.70
CA ALA A 169 -9.49 -11.90 15.40
C ALA A 169 -10.98 -12.26 15.57
N SER A 170 -11.38 -13.48 15.19
CA SER A 170 -12.74 -13.99 15.44
C SER A 170 -13.06 -14.05 16.93
N ARG A 171 -12.15 -14.58 17.77
CA ARG A 171 -12.32 -14.57 19.24
C ARG A 171 -12.39 -13.17 19.81
N LEU A 172 -11.55 -12.25 19.31
CA LEU A 172 -11.55 -10.85 19.75
C LEU A 172 -12.87 -10.14 19.40
N LYS A 173 -13.38 -10.37 18.18
CA LYS A 173 -14.72 -9.91 17.75
C LYS A 173 -15.81 -10.52 18.64
N ALA A 174 -15.72 -11.80 19.01
CA ALA A 174 -16.69 -12.43 19.91
C ALA A 174 -16.72 -11.77 21.30
N GLN A 175 -15.56 -11.36 21.81
CA GLN A 175 -15.42 -10.69 23.11
C GLN A 175 -15.93 -9.24 23.10
N HIS A 176 -15.76 -8.55 21.97
CA HIS A 176 -16.16 -7.14 21.82
C HIS A 176 -16.91 -6.87 20.50
N PRO A 177 -18.08 -7.49 20.28
CA PRO A 177 -18.75 -7.51 18.97
C PRO A 177 -19.21 -6.13 18.47
N HIS A 178 -19.48 -5.21 19.40
CA HIS A 178 -19.86 -3.83 19.08
C HIS A 178 -18.65 -2.91 18.87
N ARG A 179 -17.43 -3.36 19.19
CA ARG A 179 -16.20 -2.53 19.11
C ARG A 179 -15.26 -3.02 18.03
N PHE A 180 -15.16 -4.32 17.80
CA PHE A 180 -14.28 -4.89 16.77
C PHE A 180 -15.05 -5.63 15.70
N GLY A 181 -14.69 -5.34 14.45
CA GLY A 181 -14.83 -6.24 13.31
C GLY A 181 -13.44 -6.65 12.82
N PHE A 182 -13.35 -7.51 11.80
CA PHE A 182 -12.06 -7.84 11.21
C PHE A 182 -12.14 -8.30 9.75
N PHE A 183 -11.03 -8.09 9.04
CA PHE A 183 -10.77 -8.62 7.72
C PHE A 183 -9.84 -9.83 7.81
N ALA A 184 -10.29 -10.98 7.30
CA ALA A 184 -9.49 -12.20 7.32
C ALA A 184 -8.27 -12.11 6.38
N SER A 185 -7.13 -12.61 6.84
CA SER A 185 -5.90 -12.71 6.06
C SER A 185 -5.87 -14.01 5.27
N LEU A 186 -5.43 -13.96 4.01
CA LEU A 186 -5.30 -15.14 3.15
C LEU A 186 -3.83 -15.52 2.91
N PRO A 187 -3.47 -16.82 2.90
CA PRO A 187 -2.10 -17.31 2.65
C PRO A 187 -1.70 -17.29 1.17
N LEU A 188 -2.00 -16.18 0.48
CA LEU A 188 -1.54 -15.93 -0.89
C LEU A 188 -0.01 -15.76 -0.94
N PRO A 189 0.68 -16.14 -2.03
CA PRO A 189 0.15 -16.41 -3.37
C PRO A 189 -0.36 -17.84 -3.63
N ASP A 190 -0.46 -18.71 -2.63
CA ASP A 190 -0.99 -20.06 -2.83
C ASP A 190 -2.53 -20.05 -2.95
N ILE A 191 -3.04 -20.30 -4.16
CA ILE A 191 -4.47 -20.22 -4.47
C ILE A 191 -5.29 -21.26 -3.72
N GLN A 192 -4.80 -22.50 -3.62
CA GLN A 192 -5.56 -23.55 -2.93
C GLN A 192 -5.62 -23.28 -1.43
N ALA A 193 -4.49 -22.91 -0.82
CA ALA A 193 -4.45 -22.55 0.59
C ALA A 193 -5.35 -21.34 0.89
N ALA A 194 -5.44 -20.36 -0.03
CA ALA A 194 -6.34 -19.23 0.11
C ALA A 194 -7.83 -19.64 0.06
N LEU A 195 -8.21 -20.55 -0.84
CA LEU A 195 -9.57 -21.07 -0.92
C LEU A 195 -9.96 -21.87 0.33
N ASP A 196 -9.06 -22.71 0.84
CA ASP A 196 -9.28 -23.48 2.06
C ASP A 196 -9.46 -22.55 3.27
N GLU A 197 -8.70 -21.46 3.33
CA GLU A 197 -8.81 -20.49 4.41
C GLU A 197 -10.07 -19.61 4.29
N ILE A 198 -10.51 -19.26 3.07
CA ILE A 198 -11.83 -18.63 2.86
C ILE A 198 -12.93 -19.55 3.37
N HIS A 199 -12.88 -20.85 3.05
CA HIS A 199 -13.87 -21.81 3.51
C HIS A 199 -13.94 -21.83 5.04
N HIS A 200 -12.80 -21.99 5.71
CA HIS A 200 -12.74 -21.97 7.17
C HIS A 200 -13.29 -20.67 7.75
N CYS A 201 -12.85 -19.52 7.23
CA CYS A 201 -13.24 -18.21 7.76
C CYS A 201 -14.74 -17.94 7.65
N PHE A 202 -15.38 -18.28 6.53
CA PHE A 202 -16.77 -17.91 6.27
C PHE A 202 -17.80 -19.01 6.55
N HIS A 203 -17.36 -20.27 6.73
CA HIS A 203 -18.25 -21.40 7.02
C HIS A 203 -18.02 -22.05 8.39
N GLU A 204 -16.85 -21.90 9.01
CA GLU A 204 -16.53 -22.57 10.29
C GLU A 204 -16.36 -21.59 11.46
N LEU A 205 -15.83 -20.38 11.23
CA LEU A 205 -15.70 -19.37 12.29
C LEU A 205 -17.06 -18.76 12.67
N ASP A 206 -17.23 -18.53 13.97
CA ASP A 206 -18.34 -17.78 14.54
C ASP A 206 -17.83 -16.92 15.72
N PRO A 207 -17.87 -15.58 15.63
CA PRO A 207 -18.35 -14.79 14.51
C PRO A 207 -17.41 -14.82 13.30
N LYS A 208 -18.02 -14.74 12.11
CA LYS A 208 -17.33 -14.64 10.81
C LYS A 208 -16.59 -13.30 10.66
N PRO A 209 -15.57 -13.23 9.78
CA PRO A 209 -14.99 -11.95 9.38
C PRO A 209 -16.01 -11.06 8.66
N ASP A 210 -15.75 -9.75 8.66
CA ASP A 210 -16.53 -8.73 7.95
C ASP A 210 -16.03 -8.53 6.49
N GLY A 211 -14.98 -9.26 6.11
CA GLY A 211 -14.37 -9.23 4.79
C GLY A 211 -13.00 -9.91 4.78
N VAL A 212 -12.18 -9.66 3.76
CA VAL A 212 -10.79 -10.12 3.68
C VAL A 212 -9.84 -8.95 3.46
N VAL A 213 -8.60 -9.08 3.92
CA VAL A 213 -7.53 -8.13 3.60
C VAL A 213 -6.63 -8.75 2.53
N LEU A 214 -6.43 -8.02 1.43
CA LEU A 214 -5.49 -8.39 0.37
C LEU A 214 -4.35 -7.39 0.30
N MET A 215 -3.12 -7.89 0.17
CA MET A 215 -1.98 -7.00 -0.11
C MET A 215 -2.07 -6.51 -1.56
N SER A 216 -1.50 -5.33 -1.85
CA SER A 216 -1.38 -4.79 -3.21
C SER A 216 -0.79 -5.80 -4.20
N ASN A 217 0.16 -6.62 -3.74
CA ASN A 217 0.69 -7.73 -4.51
C ASN A 217 1.19 -8.87 -3.59
N TYR A 218 1.38 -10.06 -4.17
CA TYR A 218 2.01 -11.21 -3.51
C TYR A 218 3.23 -11.66 -4.31
N TYR A 219 4.40 -11.11 -3.97
CA TYR A 219 5.66 -11.40 -4.66
C TYR A 219 5.54 -11.22 -6.17
N GLY A 220 4.93 -10.13 -6.62
CA GLY A 220 4.77 -9.81 -8.05
C GLY A 220 3.48 -10.30 -8.69
N MET A 221 2.70 -11.16 -8.01
CA MET A 221 1.32 -11.44 -8.39
C MET A 221 0.43 -10.29 -7.91
N TYR A 222 0.11 -9.35 -8.80
CA TYR A 222 -0.82 -8.26 -8.52
C TYR A 222 -2.28 -8.72 -8.64
N LEU A 223 -3.21 -7.92 -8.14
CA LEU A 223 -4.62 -8.31 -8.00
C LEU A 223 -5.37 -8.46 -9.33
N GLY A 224 -4.83 -8.01 -10.46
CA GLY A 224 -5.37 -8.30 -11.79
C GLY A 224 -4.93 -9.65 -12.37
N ASP A 225 -4.07 -10.40 -11.68
CA ASP A 225 -3.56 -11.69 -12.17
C ASP A 225 -4.70 -12.71 -12.36
N PRO A 226 -4.81 -13.35 -13.55
CA PRO A 226 -5.88 -14.30 -13.83
C PRO A 226 -5.89 -15.52 -12.89
N ALA A 227 -4.76 -15.89 -12.28
CA ALA A 227 -4.66 -16.98 -11.31
C ALA A 227 -5.50 -16.73 -10.05
N LEU A 228 -5.83 -15.47 -9.73
CA LEU A 228 -6.70 -15.10 -8.61
C LEU A 228 -8.20 -15.28 -8.92
N SER A 229 -8.58 -15.62 -10.16
CA SER A 229 -10.00 -15.78 -10.54
C SER A 229 -10.78 -16.75 -9.63
N PRO A 230 -10.24 -17.91 -9.19
CA PRO A 230 -10.93 -18.79 -8.25
C PRO A 230 -11.19 -18.12 -6.89
N VAL A 231 -10.22 -17.35 -6.38
CA VAL A 231 -10.35 -16.59 -5.12
C VAL A 231 -11.45 -15.55 -5.28
N TYR A 232 -11.47 -14.81 -6.39
CA TYR A 232 -12.53 -13.83 -6.65
C TYR A 232 -13.91 -14.45 -6.85
N ASN A 233 -14.02 -15.63 -7.45
CA ASN A 233 -15.30 -16.35 -7.50
C ASN A 233 -15.85 -16.60 -6.09
N ALA A 234 -15.01 -17.15 -5.19
CA ALA A 234 -15.42 -17.43 -3.82
C ALA A 234 -15.81 -16.14 -3.06
N LEU A 235 -15.03 -15.06 -3.20
CA LEU A 235 -15.34 -13.77 -2.56
C LEU A 235 -16.60 -13.11 -3.14
N ASP A 236 -16.82 -13.21 -4.45
CA ASP A 236 -18.02 -12.69 -5.12
C ASP A 236 -19.27 -13.44 -4.67
N GLU A 237 -19.24 -14.77 -4.56
CA GLU A 237 -20.31 -15.61 -4.00
C GLU A 237 -20.70 -15.18 -2.58
N LEU A 238 -19.73 -14.75 -1.78
CA LEU A 238 -19.94 -14.26 -0.43
C LEU A 238 -20.37 -12.78 -0.35
N ASN A 239 -20.44 -12.05 -1.47
CA ASN A 239 -20.60 -10.59 -1.48
C ASN A 239 -19.56 -9.89 -0.57
N ALA A 240 -18.33 -10.40 -0.58
CA ALA A 240 -17.33 -10.03 0.40
C ALA A 240 -16.83 -8.59 0.21
N THR A 241 -16.52 -7.94 1.34
CA THR A 241 -15.69 -6.74 1.33
C THR A 241 -14.22 -7.13 1.33
N VAL A 242 -13.44 -6.53 0.44
CA VAL A 242 -11.99 -6.64 0.35
C VAL A 242 -11.41 -5.31 0.79
N PHE A 243 -10.62 -5.33 1.86
CA PHE A 243 -9.72 -4.23 2.19
C PHE A 243 -8.39 -4.47 1.47
N GLU A 244 -8.06 -3.64 0.49
CA GLU A 244 -6.71 -3.64 -0.08
C GLU A 244 -5.77 -2.91 0.88
N HIS A 245 -4.58 -3.45 1.10
CA HIS A 245 -3.55 -2.78 1.87
C HIS A 245 -2.23 -2.82 1.11
N PRO A 246 -1.49 -1.71 0.98
CA PRO A 246 -0.24 -1.70 0.24
C PRO A 246 0.82 -2.56 0.92
N THR A 247 1.70 -3.13 0.12
CA THR A 247 2.95 -3.76 0.57
C THR A 247 4.13 -3.29 -0.25
N THR A 248 5.32 -3.82 0.03
CA THR A 248 6.52 -3.54 -0.76
C THR A 248 6.24 -3.85 -2.25
N PRO A 249 6.52 -2.92 -3.16
CA PRO A 249 6.32 -3.13 -4.58
C PRO A 249 7.16 -4.31 -5.06
N CYS A 250 6.66 -5.00 -6.08
CA CYS A 250 7.36 -6.15 -6.64
C CYS A 250 7.39 -6.10 -8.15
N THR A 251 8.44 -6.67 -8.74
CA THR A 251 8.45 -6.97 -10.17
C THR A 251 7.58 -8.19 -10.47
N GLU A 252 6.77 -8.09 -11.53
CA GLU A 252 5.83 -9.14 -11.98
C GLU A 252 6.52 -10.51 -12.11
N HIS A 253 7.75 -10.54 -12.63
CA HIS A 253 8.46 -11.78 -13.00
C HIS A 253 9.06 -12.55 -11.81
N ASN A 254 8.75 -12.16 -10.57
CA ASN A 254 9.16 -12.91 -9.39
C ASN A 254 8.56 -14.32 -9.35
N HIS A 255 7.37 -14.55 -9.94
CA HIS A 255 6.77 -15.88 -10.08
C HIS A 255 7.57 -16.83 -10.99
N VAL A 256 8.45 -16.30 -11.86
CA VAL A 256 9.37 -17.09 -12.70
C VAL A 256 10.57 -17.58 -11.88
N ARG A 257 10.84 -16.93 -10.74
CA ARG A 257 12.00 -17.20 -9.89
C ARG A 257 11.65 -17.95 -8.61
N PHE A 258 10.41 -17.79 -8.12
CA PHE A 258 9.97 -18.30 -6.83
C PHE A 258 8.65 -19.05 -6.99
N HIS A 259 8.55 -20.21 -6.36
CA HIS A 259 7.39 -21.09 -6.48
C HIS A 259 6.87 -21.49 -5.10
N THR A 260 5.55 -21.44 -4.89
CA THR A 260 4.92 -21.80 -3.61
C THR A 260 5.12 -23.26 -3.22
N ASN A 261 5.40 -24.13 -4.20
CA ASN A 261 5.64 -25.57 -4.05
C ASN A 261 7.09 -25.98 -4.36
N GLY A 262 8.02 -25.02 -4.37
CA GLY A 262 9.44 -25.24 -4.61
C GLY A 262 10.29 -25.31 -3.33
N GLU A 263 11.59 -25.53 -3.51
CA GLU A 263 12.60 -25.32 -2.46
C GLU A 263 12.75 -23.84 -2.14
N ALA A 264 13.16 -23.54 -0.90
CA ALA A 264 13.45 -22.16 -0.50
C ALA A 264 14.62 -21.61 -1.32
N PRO A 265 14.46 -20.46 -2.00
CA PRO A 265 15.55 -19.87 -2.76
C PRO A 265 16.65 -19.37 -1.82
N PRO A 266 17.91 -19.31 -2.28
CA PRO A 266 19.05 -18.87 -1.46
C PRO A 266 19.13 -17.33 -1.37
N VAL A 267 17.98 -16.66 -1.22
CA VAL A 267 17.87 -15.21 -1.04
C VAL A 267 17.06 -14.95 0.21
N ALA A 268 17.63 -14.18 1.14
CA ALA A 268 16.91 -13.83 2.36
C ALA A 268 15.77 -12.86 2.05
N GLN A 269 14.72 -12.84 2.88
CA GLN A 269 13.60 -11.91 2.72
C GLN A 269 14.05 -10.45 2.60
N LYS A 270 15.00 -10.05 3.46
CA LYS A 270 15.59 -8.70 3.45
C LYS A 270 16.31 -8.37 2.14
N GLU A 271 17.06 -9.33 1.59
CA GLU A 271 17.77 -9.14 0.32
C GLU A 271 16.77 -9.01 -0.83
N TRP A 272 15.73 -9.83 -0.84
CA TRP A 272 14.65 -9.75 -1.81
C TRP A 272 13.92 -8.40 -1.75
N GLN A 273 13.58 -7.89 -0.56
CA GLN A 273 12.95 -6.56 -0.41
C GLN A 273 13.85 -5.44 -0.96
N ALA A 274 15.16 -5.52 -0.72
CA ALA A 274 16.12 -4.54 -1.22
C ALA A 274 16.19 -4.49 -2.75
N LEU A 275 15.95 -5.61 -3.44
CA LEU A 275 15.92 -5.67 -4.90
C LEU A 275 14.69 -4.98 -5.51
N ASN A 276 13.58 -4.90 -4.77
CA ASN A 276 12.34 -4.34 -5.30
C ASN A 276 12.09 -2.88 -4.89
N ARG A 277 12.97 -2.31 -4.06
CA ARG A 277 12.89 -0.91 -3.59
C ARG A 277 14.13 -0.13 -3.99
N PRO A 278 14.22 0.35 -5.26
CA PRO A 278 15.47 0.82 -5.88
C PRO A 278 16.12 2.04 -5.18
N VAL A 279 15.35 2.75 -4.36
CA VAL A 279 15.80 3.96 -3.65
C VAL A 279 15.53 3.88 -2.15
N ALA A 280 15.35 2.67 -1.60
CA ALA A 280 15.07 2.42 -0.17
C ALA A 280 16.06 3.11 0.77
N ASN A 281 17.35 3.13 0.43
CA ASN A 281 18.37 3.79 1.25
C ASN A 281 18.14 5.30 1.45
N ARG A 282 17.42 5.95 0.53
CA ARG A 282 17.07 7.38 0.59
C ARG A 282 15.61 7.63 1.00
N GLN A 283 14.73 6.67 0.74
CA GLN A 283 13.29 6.77 1.02
C GLN A 283 12.87 6.13 2.35
N LEU A 284 13.80 5.49 3.07
CA LEU A 284 13.58 4.86 4.37
C LEU A 284 12.44 3.82 4.30
N ALA A 285 11.33 4.06 5.00
CA ALA A 285 10.21 3.14 5.08
C ALA A 285 9.32 3.20 3.83
N ALA A 286 8.82 2.05 3.36
CA ALA A 286 7.98 1.93 2.17
C ALA A 286 6.70 2.79 2.20
N PRO A 287 6.03 3.01 3.36
CA PRO A 287 4.87 3.90 3.45
C PRO A 287 5.09 5.32 2.89
N THR A 288 6.33 5.82 2.88
CA THR A 288 6.67 7.18 2.46
C THR A 288 6.30 7.47 1.00
N LEU A 289 6.51 6.50 0.09
CA LEU A 289 6.27 6.68 -1.34
C LEU A 289 5.85 5.37 -2.00
N ASP A 290 6.53 4.27 -1.69
CA ASP A 290 6.31 3.01 -2.39
C ASP A 290 4.86 2.52 -2.27
N PHE A 291 4.27 2.59 -1.06
CA PHE A 291 2.93 2.11 -0.75
C PHE A 291 1.81 2.81 -1.55
N PRO A 292 1.64 4.16 -1.50
CA PRO A 292 0.62 4.83 -2.31
C PRO A 292 0.73 4.53 -3.81
N PHE A 293 1.95 4.39 -4.33
CA PHE A 293 2.15 4.05 -5.73
C PHE A 293 1.92 2.56 -6.02
N ASP A 294 2.09 1.66 -5.05
CA ASP A 294 1.77 0.25 -5.23
C ASP A 294 0.27 -0.03 -5.19
N THR A 295 -0.46 0.64 -4.30
CA THR A 295 -1.94 0.69 -4.38
C THR A 295 -2.38 1.20 -5.75
N ALA A 296 -1.75 2.25 -6.28
CA ALA A 296 -2.08 2.77 -7.61
C ALA A 296 -1.80 1.78 -8.75
N ARG A 297 -0.69 1.04 -8.70
CA ARG A 297 -0.36 -0.03 -9.67
C ARG A 297 -1.42 -1.13 -9.62
N THR A 298 -1.73 -1.61 -8.42
CA THR A 298 -2.72 -2.67 -8.18
C THR A 298 -4.10 -2.29 -8.69
N PHE A 299 -4.52 -1.06 -8.41
CA PHE A 299 -5.80 -0.58 -8.87
C PHE A 299 -5.87 -0.46 -10.40
N ALA A 300 -4.83 0.07 -11.03
CA ALA A 300 -4.75 0.12 -12.49
C ALA A 300 -4.82 -1.29 -13.10
N ASP A 301 -4.13 -2.26 -12.48
CA ASP A 301 -4.15 -3.66 -12.87
C ASP A 301 -5.56 -4.29 -12.74
N LEU A 302 -6.29 -4.02 -11.65
CA LEU A 302 -7.69 -4.42 -11.48
C LEU A 302 -8.61 -3.86 -12.58
N LEU A 303 -8.43 -2.59 -12.95
CA LEU A 303 -9.20 -1.98 -14.03
C LEU A 303 -8.84 -2.59 -15.40
N TYR A 304 -7.56 -2.83 -15.65
CA TYR A 304 -7.06 -3.37 -16.92
C TYR A 304 -7.49 -4.83 -17.14
N SER A 305 -7.48 -5.62 -16.07
CA SER A 305 -7.97 -7.00 -16.03
C SER A 305 -9.50 -7.12 -15.93
N LYS A 306 -10.21 -5.99 -15.76
CA LYS A 306 -11.67 -5.89 -15.61
C LYS A 306 -12.24 -6.74 -14.48
N VAL A 307 -11.45 -7.02 -13.45
CA VAL A 307 -11.85 -7.82 -12.27
C VAL A 307 -13.12 -7.26 -11.62
N PRO A 308 -13.26 -5.95 -11.31
CA PRO A 308 -14.49 -5.41 -10.70
C PRO A 308 -15.73 -5.46 -11.61
N GLY A 309 -15.56 -5.67 -12.91
CA GLY A 309 -16.67 -5.90 -13.84
C GLY A 309 -17.10 -7.37 -13.87
N ARG A 310 -16.16 -8.29 -13.70
CA ARG A 310 -16.39 -9.75 -13.67
C ARG A 310 -16.94 -10.22 -12.33
N PHE A 311 -16.50 -9.60 -11.24
CA PHE A 311 -16.82 -9.94 -9.86
C PHE A 311 -17.49 -8.73 -9.17
N ALA A 312 -18.66 -8.37 -9.67
CA ALA A 312 -19.31 -7.10 -9.38
C ALA A 312 -19.94 -7.01 -7.97
N ARG A 313 -20.02 -8.13 -7.23
CA ARG A 313 -20.52 -8.13 -5.84
C ARG A 313 -19.44 -7.77 -4.84
N ILE A 314 -18.16 -7.99 -5.18
CA ILE A 314 -17.05 -7.61 -4.29
C ILE A 314 -17.04 -6.09 -4.08
N LYS A 315 -16.97 -5.67 -2.81
CA LYS A 315 -16.74 -4.27 -2.42
C LYS A 315 -15.29 -4.10 -2.03
N TRP A 316 -14.64 -3.06 -2.54
CA TRP A 316 -13.22 -2.80 -2.31
C TRP A 316 -13.09 -1.55 -1.46
N ILE A 317 -12.38 -1.64 -0.34
CA ILE A 317 -11.89 -0.48 0.40
C ILE A 317 -10.45 -0.27 -0.02
N ILE A 318 -10.18 0.87 -0.66
CA ILE A 318 -8.86 1.26 -1.12
C ILE A 318 -8.29 2.26 -0.14
N PRO A 319 -7.06 2.03 0.35
CA PRO A 319 -6.51 2.82 1.42
C PRO A 319 -6.00 4.15 0.90
N HIS A 320 -5.78 5.07 1.83
CA HIS A 320 -4.92 6.22 1.59
C HIS A 320 -5.44 7.15 0.48
N ALA A 321 -6.75 7.33 0.39
CA ALA A 321 -7.44 8.07 -0.65
C ALA A 321 -7.14 7.57 -2.09
N GLY A 322 -6.83 6.27 -2.25
CA GLY A 322 -6.40 5.70 -3.53
C GLY A 322 -4.92 5.89 -3.84
N GLY A 323 -4.14 6.43 -2.90
CA GLY A 323 -2.71 6.66 -3.06
C GLY A 323 -2.36 7.50 -4.28
N GLY A 324 -1.44 7.01 -5.12
CA GLY A 324 -1.02 7.67 -6.36
C GLY A 324 -2.02 7.57 -7.52
N LEU A 325 -3.15 6.87 -7.33
CA LEU A 325 -4.08 6.59 -8.41
C LEU A 325 -4.89 7.81 -8.81
N ILE A 326 -5.58 8.45 -7.86
CA ILE A 326 -6.58 9.47 -8.17
C ILE A 326 -5.99 10.63 -9.00
N PRO A 327 -4.78 11.12 -8.70
CA PRO A 327 -4.11 12.12 -9.55
C PRO A 327 -3.73 11.61 -10.95
N THR A 328 -3.63 10.29 -11.15
CA THR A 328 -3.17 9.66 -12.40
C THR A 328 -4.29 8.96 -13.19
N LEU A 329 -5.50 8.85 -12.64
CA LEU A 329 -6.60 8.09 -13.22
C LEU A 329 -7.05 8.61 -14.60
N ASP A 330 -6.97 9.93 -14.83
CA ASP A 330 -7.21 10.50 -16.18
C ASP A 330 -6.22 9.97 -17.23
N ARG A 331 -4.97 9.70 -16.84
CA ARG A 331 -3.99 9.08 -17.73
C ARG A 331 -4.31 7.63 -17.99
N VAL A 332 -4.69 6.87 -16.97
CA VAL A 332 -5.13 5.47 -17.10
C VAL A 332 -6.30 5.38 -18.08
N VAL A 333 -7.33 6.20 -17.90
CA VAL A 333 -8.49 6.31 -18.80
C VAL A 333 -8.06 6.72 -20.21
N GLY A 334 -7.29 7.80 -20.35
CA GLY A 334 -6.87 8.30 -21.66
C GLY A 334 -6.05 7.29 -22.47
N TYR A 335 -5.04 6.68 -21.86
CA TYR A 335 -4.17 5.71 -22.52
C TYR A 335 -4.86 4.36 -22.78
N SER A 336 -5.90 4.01 -22.03
CA SER A 336 -6.66 2.76 -22.26
C SER A 336 -7.24 2.66 -23.68
N SER A 337 -7.51 3.79 -24.33
CA SER A 337 -8.01 3.87 -25.71
C SER A 337 -7.01 3.39 -26.76
N LEU A 338 -5.72 3.34 -26.43
CA LEU A 338 -4.65 2.84 -27.31
C LEU A 338 -4.60 1.31 -27.36
N TYR A 339 -5.28 0.62 -26.44
CA TYR A 339 -5.23 -0.83 -26.31
C TYR A 339 -6.57 -1.45 -26.72
N PRO A 340 -6.64 -2.16 -27.87
CA PRO A 340 -7.84 -2.83 -28.29
C PRO A 340 -8.39 -3.77 -27.21
N GLY A 341 -9.69 -3.67 -26.93
CA GLY A 341 -10.36 -4.50 -25.93
C GLY A 341 -10.36 -3.95 -24.51
N LEU A 342 -9.53 -2.96 -24.18
CA LEU A 342 -9.53 -2.33 -22.86
C LEU A 342 -10.50 -1.13 -22.79
N ASN A 343 -10.25 -0.09 -23.59
CA ASN A 343 -11.05 1.14 -23.76
C ASN A 343 -11.93 1.52 -22.55
N LEU A 344 -11.28 1.87 -21.44
CA LEU A 344 -11.93 2.32 -20.22
C LEU A 344 -12.46 3.74 -20.43
N THR A 345 -13.76 3.90 -20.66
CA THR A 345 -14.37 5.23 -20.75
C THR A 345 -14.49 5.84 -19.35
N GLN A 346 -14.52 7.18 -19.27
CA GLN A 346 -14.73 7.86 -18.00
C GLN A 346 -16.06 7.46 -17.33
N ALA A 347 -17.12 7.29 -18.13
CA ALA A 347 -18.43 6.84 -17.62
C ALA A 347 -18.35 5.43 -17.03
N PHE A 348 -17.72 4.49 -17.73
CA PHE A 348 -17.53 3.12 -17.24
C PHE A 348 -16.72 3.07 -15.94
N VAL A 349 -15.63 3.84 -15.87
CA VAL A 349 -14.80 3.90 -14.65
C VAL A 349 -15.63 4.46 -13.50
N ARG A 350 -16.27 5.62 -13.66
CA ARG A 350 -17.13 6.22 -12.61
C ARG A 350 -18.21 5.26 -12.12
N GLU A 351 -18.90 4.58 -13.03
CA GLU A 351 -19.92 3.59 -12.67
C GLU A 351 -19.32 2.42 -11.88
N THR A 352 -18.18 1.91 -12.32
CA THR A 352 -17.47 0.82 -11.63
C THR A 352 -17.04 1.23 -10.23
N LEU A 353 -16.51 2.45 -10.08
CA LEU A 353 -16.08 3.00 -8.79
C LEU A 353 -17.26 3.20 -7.85
N ALA A 354 -18.31 3.89 -8.30
CA ALA A 354 -19.51 4.14 -7.51
C ALA A 354 -20.15 2.84 -7.01
N ARG A 355 -20.15 1.78 -7.85
CA ARG A 355 -20.72 0.48 -7.50
C ARG A 355 -19.88 -0.31 -6.50
N SER A 356 -18.55 -0.31 -6.66
CA SER A 356 -17.72 -1.38 -6.11
C SER A 356 -16.58 -0.89 -5.22
N PHE A 357 -16.28 0.41 -5.20
CA PHE A 357 -15.10 0.94 -4.51
C PHE A 357 -15.47 1.98 -3.46
N TYR A 358 -14.81 1.87 -2.32
CA TYR A 358 -14.76 2.83 -1.24
C TYR A 358 -13.31 3.25 -1.05
N PHE A 359 -13.09 4.47 -0.57
CA PHE A 359 -11.76 5.02 -0.34
C PHE A 359 -11.67 5.49 1.11
N ASP A 360 -10.75 4.91 1.87
CA ASP A 360 -10.46 5.46 3.18
C ASP A 360 -9.57 6.71 3.09
N LEU A 361 -9.49 7.43 4.20
CA LEU A 361 -8.67 8.64 4.35
C LEU A 361 -7.59 8.46 5.42
N ALA A 362 -7.18 7.22 5.70
CA ALA A 362 -6.15 6.94 6.68
C ALA A 362 -4.79 7.48 6.21
N GLY A 363 -3.87 7.75 7.14
CA GLY A 363 -2.54 8.30 6.85
C GLY A 363 -2.40 9.83 7.02
N PRO A 364 -1.19 10.38 6.86
CA PRO A 364 -0.85 11.74 7.27
C PRO A 364 -1.23 12.84 6.26
N TRP A 365 -1.95 12.53 5.18
CA TRP A 365 -2.38 13.53 4.20
C TRP A 365 -3.65 14.25 4.66
N PRO A 366 -3.69 15.59 4.58
CA PRO A 366 -4.89 16.35 4.93
C PRO A 366 -6.08 15.96 4.04
N ALA A 367 -7.20 15.62 4.69
CA ALA A 367 -8.45 15.26 4.00
C ALA A 367 -8.96 16.40 3.12
N ARG A 368 -8.62 17.66 3.45
CA ARG A 368 -8.93 18.84 2.63
C ARG A 368 -8.38 18.82 1.21
N PHE A 369 -7.33 18.02 0.96
CA PHE A 369 -6.77 17.83 -0.39
C PHE A 369 -7.21 16.51 -1.03
N ALA A 370 -7.42 15.48 -0.21
CA ALA A 370 -7.83 14.16 -0.68
C ALA A 370 -9.28 14.13 -1.18
N ILE A 371 -10.23 14.66 -0.40
CA ILE A 371 -11.66 14.57 -0.72
C ILE A 371 -12.00 15.29 -2.04
N PRO A 372 -11.58 16.54 -2.30
CA PRO A 372 -11.86 17.20 -3.58
C PRO A 372 -11.36 16.41 -4.81
N SER A 373 -10.24 15.70 -4.66
CA SER A 373 -9.69 14.85 -5.71
C SER A 373 -10.53 13.59 -5.93
N LEU A 374 -11.00 12.97 -4.85
CA LEU A 374 -11.86 11.78 -4.88
C LEU A 374 -13.25 12.08 -5.45
N VAL A 375 -13.89 13.17 -5.04
CA VAL A 375 -15.26 13.50 -5.46
C VAL A 375 -15.35 13.90 -6.94
N ARG A 376 -14.20 14.14 -7.60
CA ARG A 376 -14.13 14.18 -9.06
C ARG A 376 -14.58 12.87 -9.68
N TRP A 377 -14.38 11.72 -9.03
CA TRP A 377 -14.59 10.38 -9.59
C TRP A 377 -15.72 9.60 -8.93
N VAL A 378 -15.92 9.74 -7.63
CA VAL A 378 -16.97 9.07 -6.85
C VAL A 378 -17.84 10.08 -6.11
N ASP A 379 -18.96 9.64 -5.56
CA ASP A 379 -19.74 10.46 -4.63
C ASP A 379 -19.15 10.39 -3.21
N TYR A 380 -19.47 11.35 -2.34
CA TYR A 380 -19.00 11.35 -0.95
C TYR A 380 -19.45 10.09 -0.18
N THR A 381 -20.49 9.41 -0.64
CA THR A 381 -20.97 8.12 -0.12
C THR A 381 -19.98 6.96 -0.29
N ASN A 382 -18.98 7.09 -1.17
CA ASN A 382 -17.90 6.12 -1.36
C ASN A 382 -16.63 6.45 -0.55
N ILE A 383 -16.68 7.43 0.35
CA ILE A 383 -15.52 7.84 1.15
C ILE A 383 -15.74 7.42 2.61
N VAL A 384 -14.77 6.71 3.19
CA VAL A 384 -14.84 6.18 4.55
C VAL A 384 -13.65 6.68 5.38
N TRP A 385 -13.73 6.52 6.70
CA TRP A 385 -12.68 6.98 7.61
C TRP A 385 -11.84 5.81 8.15
N GLY A 386 -10.55 6.05 8.38
CA GLY A 386 -9.64 5.10 9.00
C GLY A 386 -8.44 5.77 9.66
N SER A 387 -7.79 5.09 10.62
CA SER A 387 -6.70 5.68 11.42
C SER A 387 -5.29 5.22 11.08
N ASP A 388 -5.14 4.05 10.45
CA ASP A 388 -3.87 3.34 10.22
C ASP A 388 -3.07 3.07 11.52
N THR A 389 -3.78 2.95 12.64
CA THR A 389 -3.16 2.56 13.92
C THR A 389 -2.82 1.07 13.94
N PRO A 390 -1.76 0.63 14.66
CA PRO A 390 -0.78 1.41 15.41
C PRO A 390 0.49 1.75 14.61
N PHE A 391 0.53 1.48 13.30
CA PHE A 391 1.69 1.83 12.47
C PHE A 391 1.82 3.34 12.31
N THR A 392 0.68 4.05 12.23
CA THR A 392 0.57 5.42 12.70
C THR A 392 0.55 5.40 14.24
N PRO A 393 1.58 5.93 14.93
CA PRO A 393 1.64 5.87 16.39
C PRO A 393 0.43 6.53 17.03
N TRP A 394 -0.09 5.97 18.12
CA TRP A 394 -1.33 6.39 18.79
C TRP A 394 -1.47 7.91 18.98
N ALA A 395 -0.42 8.59 19.43
CA ALA A 395 -0.43 10.04 19.62
C ALA A 395 -0.52 10.82 18.30
N MET A 396 0.11 10.32 17.24
CA MET A 396 0.03 10.89 15.90
C MET A 396 -1.35 10.67 15.29
N ALA A 397 -1.92 9.47 15.47
CA ALA A 397 -3.28 9.16 15.02
C ALA A 397 -4.32 10.06 15.72
N ALA A 398 -4.22 10.28 17.03
CA ALA A 398 -5.10 11.20 17.76
C ALA A 398 -5.02 12.63 17.23
N ALA A 399 -3.81 13.14 16.95
CA ALA A 399 -3.63 14.46 16.34
C ALA A 399 -4.22 14.51 14.91
N GLY A 400 -4.03 13.44 14.13
CA GLY A 400 -4.59 13.28 12.78
C GLY A 400 -6.12 13.27 12.78
N ILE A 401 -6.76 12.61 13.74
CA ILE A 401 -8.22 12.59 13.91
C ILE A 401 -8.78 13.99 14.13
N SER A 402 -8.15 14.77 15.02
CA SER A 402 -8.60 16.14 15.27
C SER A 402 -8.44 17.03 14.04
N ALA A 403 -7.36 16.87 13.26
CA ALA A 403 -7.17 17.61 12.02
C ALA A 403 -8.18 17.18 10.94
N PHE A 404 -8.43 15.88 10.85
CA PHE A 404 -9.41 15.29 9.93
C PHE A 404 -10.82 15.85 10.15
N ASP A 405 -11.27 15.97 11.39
CA ASP A 405 -12.61 16.48 11.67
C ASP A 405 -12.80 17.92 11.15
N GLY A 406 -11.80 18.79 11.33
CA GLY A 406 -11.83 20.14 10.79
C GLY A 406 -11.74 20.17 9.25
N ASP A 407 -10.88 19.34 8.66
CA ASP A 407 -10.73 19.24 7.21
C ASP A 407 -12.03 18.80 6.52
N VAL A 408 -12.75 17.82 7.09
CA VAL A 408 -14.01 17.33 6.52
C VAL A 408 -15.12 18.37 6.59
N GLU A 409 -15.23 19.10 7.71
CA GLU A 409 -16.18 20.21 7.85
C GLU A 409 -15.90 21.33 6.87
N GLU A 410 -14.62 21.67 6.67
CA GLU A 410 -14.18 22.68 5.70
C GLU A 410 -14.56 22.28 4.27
N VAL A 411 -14.22 21.05 3.86
CA VAL A 411 -14.47 20.57 2.49
C VAL A 411 -15.94 20.59 2.12
N PHE A 412 -16.83 20.21 3.04
CA PHE A 412 -18.26 20.18 2.80
C PHE A 412 -18.97 21.48 3.19
N GLY A 413 -18.24 22.57 3.49
CA GLY A 413 -18.82 23.89 3.75
C GLY A 413 -19.85 23.90 4.89
N GLY A 414 -19.66 23.04 5.90
CA GLY A 414 -20.60 22.89 7.02
C GLY A 414 -21.85 22.01 6.73
N GLU A 415 -21.90 21.30 5.60
CA GLU A 415 -22.93 20.27 5.35
C GLU A 415 -22.71 19.04 6.27
N GLU A 416 -23.19 19.14 7.51
CA GLU A 416 -22.97 18.14 8.57
C GLU A 416 -23.39 16.72 8.18
N GLU A 417 -24.39 16.57 7.32
CA GLU A 417 -24.82 15.26 6.81
C GLU A 417 -23.68 14.55 6.05
N LYS A 418 -22.99 15.26 5.14
CA LYS A 418 -21.88 14.71 4.35
C LYS A 418 -20.68 14.43 5.22
N ALA A 419 -20.37 15.33 6.14
CA ALA A 419 -19.29 15.14 7.11
C ALA A 419 -19.52 13.89 7.99
N ARG A 420 -20.75 13.72 8.50
CA ARG A 420 -21.16 12.54 9.26
C ARG A 420 -21.16 11.26 8.41
N ALA A 421 -21.52 11.37 7.13
CA ALA A 421 -21.47 10.23 6.20
C ALA A 421 -20.02 9.71 6.08
N VAL A 422 -19.05 10.58 5.85
CA VAL A 422 -17.64 10.19 5.72
C VAL A 422 -17.06 9.63 7.03
N ARG A 423 -17.39 10.23 8.18
CA ARG A 423 -16.94 9.78 9.51
C ARG A 423 -17.51 8.42 9.90
N PHE A 424 -18.78 8.16 9.57
CA PHE A 424 -19.56 7.07 10.14
C PHE A 424 -20.53 6.44 9.15
N GLY A 425 -21.41 7.25 8.53
CA GLY A 425 -22.58 6.75 7.82
C GLY A 425 -22.26 5.79 6.67
N ASN A 426 -21.20 6.07 5.91
CA ASN A 426 -20.81 5.27 4.75
C ASN A 426 -20.27 3.89 5.16
N ALA A 427 -19.38 3.86 6.17
CA ALA A 427 -18.86 2.61 6.70
C ALA A 427 -19.98 1.79 7.39
N HIS A 428 -20.87 2.47 8.12
CA HIS A 428 -22.03 1.83 8.74
C HIS A 428 -22.91 1.14 7.69
N GLY A 429 -23.30 1.85 6.62
CA GLY A 429 -24.12 1.29 5.54
C GLY A 429 -23.41 0.16 4.79
N LEU A 430 -22.09 0.27 4.57
CA LEU A 430 -21.30 -0.77 3.92
C LEU A 430 -21.40 -2.10 4.69
N PHE A 431 -21.19 -2.09 6.00
CA PHE A 431 -21.13 -3.32 6.80
C PHE A 431 -22.49 -3.79 7.34
N GLU A 432 -23.49 -2.94 7.49
CA GLU A 432 -24.86 -3.38 7.82
C GLU A 432 -25.54 -4.10 6.66
N SER A 433 -25.25 -3.72 5.41
CA SER A 433 -25.84 -4.38 4.23
C SER A 433 -25.35 -5.83 4.00
N LEU A 434 -24.37 -6.29 4.78
CA LEU A 434 -23.75 -7.61 4.70
C LEU A 434 -24.27 -8.60 5.76
N VAL A 435 -25.07 -8.13 6.72
CA VAL A 435 -25.73 -8.94 7.76
C VAL A 435 -27.17 -9.19 7.35
#